data_AF-A0A3N7EXN2-F1
#
_entry.id   AF-A0A3N7EXN2-F1
#
_cell.length_a   1.000
_cell.length_b   1.000
_cell.length_c   1.000
_cell.angle_alpha   90.00
_cell.angle_beta   90.00
_cell.angle_gamma   90.00
#
_symmetry.space_group_name_H-M   'P 1'
#
loop_
_entity.id
_entity.type
_entity.pdbx_description
1 polymer ?
#
loop_
_entity_poly.entity_id
_entity_poly.type
_entity_poly.pdbx_seq_one_letter_code
_entity_poly.pdbx_strand_id
1 'polypeptide(L)' 'MAGLKTSNPTLKIQGFYTREIREGIERVGFEVVTLDGRKAPLASTTISTPESIRWPTVGKYKVDIASFEALALPELQLQG' A
#
# COMPACT_ATOMS: atom_id res chain seq x y z
N MET A 1 0.89 10.62 -10.92
CA MET A 1 2.27 10.98 -10.49
C MET A 1 3.18 11.42 -11.63
N ALA A 2 3.20 10.73 -12.78
CA ALA A 2 4.03 11.14 -13.92
C ALA A 2 3.91 12.64 -14.26
N GLY A 3 2.69 13.17 -14.37
CA GLY A 3 2.47 14.60 -14.66
C GLY A 3 2.98 15.58 -13.60
N LEU A 4 2.98 15.20 -12.31
CA LEU A 4 3.43 16.08 -11.23
C LEU A 4 4.96 16.23 -11.20
N LYS A 5 5.69 15.12 -11.49
CA LYS A 5 7.16 15.15 -11.65
C LYS A 5 7.55 15.95 -12.89
N THR A 6 6.80 15.84 -13.97
CA THR A 6 7.04 16.59 -15.22
C THR A 6 6.81 18.10 -15.04
N SER A 7 5.78 18.50 -14.29
CA SER A 7 5.48 19.92 -14.07
C SER A 7 6.34 20.57 -12.98
N ASN A 8 6.98 19.79 -12.11
CA ASN A 8 7.82 20.27 -10.99
C ASN A 8 9.10 19.45 -10.83
N PRO A 9 10.08 19.58 -11.75
CA PRO A 9 11.25 18.70 -11.80
C PRO A 9 12.20 18.83 -10.60
N THR A 10 12.12 19.93 -9.84
CA THR A 10 12.92 20.17 -8.64
C THR A 10 12.25 19.71 -7.35
N LEU A 11 10.96 19.35 -7.40
CA LEU A 11 10.22 18.91 -6.23
C LEU A 11 10.62 17.48 -5.88
N LYS A 12 11.27 17.31 -4.73
CA LYS A 12 11.50 15.99 -4.14
C LYS A 12 10.19 15.50 -3.56
N ILE A 13 9.64 14.44 -4.14
CA ILE A 13 8.41 13.80 -3.68
C ILE A 13 8.76 12.37 -3.27
N GLN A 14 8.44 12.02 -2.03
CA GLN A 14 8.63 10.71 -1.45
C GLN A 14 7.34 10.33 -0.72
N GLY A 15 7.04 9.04 -0.64
CA GLY A 15 5.87 8.55 0.05
C GLY A 15 5.20 7.40 -0.69
N PHE A 16 3.97 7.14 -0.26
CA PHE A 16 3.11 6.13 -0.85
C PHE A 16 1.66 6.61 -0.79
N TYR A 17 0.81 5.92 -1.53
CA TYR A 17 -0.64 6.03 -1.42
C TYR A 17 -1.23 4.63 -1.35
N THR A 18 -2.46 4.52 -0.87
CA THR A 18 -3.20 3.27 -0.89
C THR A 18 -4.09 3.22 -2.12
N ARG A 19 -4.22 2.03 -2.71
CA ARG A 19 -5.09 1.80 -3.85
C ARG A 19 -6.08 0.70 -3.52
N GLU A 20 -7.34 0.97 -3.81
CA GLU A 20 -8.41 -0.01 -3.68
C GLU A 20 -8.25 -1.13 -4.71
N ILE A 21 -8.39 -2.38 -4.27
CA ILE A 21 -8.41 -3.57 -5.12
C ILE A 21 -9.85 -4.07 -5.21
N ARG A 22 -10.34 -4.22 -6.44
CA ARG A 22 -11.69 -4.70 -6.73
C ARG A 22 -11.64 -5.94 -7.62
N GLU A 23 -12.53 -6.88 -7.34
CA GLU A 23 -12.86 -7.99 -8.23
C GLU A 23 -14.31 -7.79 -8.69
N GLY A 24 -14.48 -7.46 -9.98
CA GLY A 24 -15.77 -7.01 -10.49
C GLY A 24 -16.26 -5.75 -9.76
N ILE A 25 -17.48 -5.83 -9.20
CA ILE A 25 -18.08 -4.73 -8.45
C ILE A 25 -17.71 -4.75 -6.96
N GLU A 26 -17.05 -5.80 -6.46
CA GLU A 26 -16.74 -5.95 -5.05
C GLU A 26 -15.34 -5.41 -4.73
N ARG A 27 -15.24 -4.65 -3.64
CA ARG A 27 -13.93 -4.36 -3.04
C ARG A 27 -13.45 -5.56 -2.24
N VAL A 28 -12.29 -6.07 -2.63
CA VAL A 28 -11.65 -7.24 -2.01
C VAL A 28 -10.43 -6.86 -1.17
N GLY A 29 -9.88 -5.66 -1.33
CA GLY A 29 -8.74 -5.24 -0.52
C GLY A 29 -8.16 -3.89 -0.87
N PHE A 30 -6.95 -3.69 -0.39
CA PHE A 30 -6.12 -2.52 -0.59
C PHE A 30 -4.66 -2.95 -0.74
N GLU A 31 -3.92 -2.22 -1.56
CA GLU A 31 -2.46 -2.29 -1.62
C GLU A 31 -1.86 -0.93 -1.30
N VAL A 32 -0.63 -0.94 -0.81
CA VAL A 32 0.22 0.24 -0.76
C VAL A 32 0.98 0.35 -2.09
N VAL A 33 1.08 1.57 -2.61
CA VAL A 33 1.80 1.90 -3.85
C VAL A 33 2.73 3.08 -3.59
N THR A 34 4.03 2.86 -3.79
CA THR A 34 5.05 3.91 -3.68
C THR A 34 5.02 4.82 -4.91
N LEU A 35 5.64 6.00 -4.81
CA LEU A 35 5.68 6.95 -5.93
C LEU A 35 6.59 6.51 -7.09
N ASP A 36 7.43 5.48 -6.88
CA ASP A 36 8.21 4.81 -7.91
C ASP A 36 7.51 3.55 -8.49
N GLY A 37 6.32 3.22 -8.00
CA GLY A 37 5.46 2.19 -8.58
C GLY A 37 5.58 0.80 -7.98
N ARG A 38 6.43 0.59 -6.96
CA ARG A 38 6.43 -0.65 -6.16
C ARG A 38 5.10 -0.79 -5.41
N LYS A 39 4.68 -2.04 -5.17
CA LYS A 39 3.39 -2.38 -4.57
C LYS A 39 3.52 -3.53 -3.58
N ALA A 40 2.67 -3.52 -2.56
CA ALA A 40 2.54 -4.60 -1.59
C ALA A 40 1.09 -4.67 -1.08
N PRO A 41 0.59 -5.85 -0.69
CA PRO A 41 -0.72 -5.96 -0.06
C PRO A 41 -0.75 -5.17 1.25
N LEU A 42 -1.86 -4.49 1.50
CA LEU A 42 -2.13 -3.81 2.78
C LEU A 42 -3.24 -4.54 3.53
N ALA A 43 -4.37 -4.77 2.89
CA ALA A 43 -5.48 -5.48 3.53
C ALA A 43 -6.31 -6.25 2.51
N SER A 44 -6.85 -7.41 2.89
CA SER A 44 -7.61 -8.26 1.96
C SER A 44 -8.65 -9.10 2.69
N THR A 45 -9.75 -9.42 1.98
CA THR A 45 -10.76 -10.41 2.40
C THR A 45 -10.39 -11.84 2.04
N THR A 46 -9.43 -12.04 1.12
CA THR A 46 -9.13 -13.35 0.52
C THR A 46 -7.93 -14.05 1.14
N ILE A 47 -7.13 -13.35 1.97
CA ILE A 47 -5.94 -13.93 2.60
C ILE A 47 -6.33 -14.97 3.66
N SER A 48 -5.84 -16.19 3.45
CA SER A 48 -6.13 -17.36 4.30
C SER A 48 -4.89 -18.20 4.58
N THR A 49 -3.77 -17.55 4.93
CA THR A 49 -2.56 -18.27 5.40
C THR A 49 -2.66 -18.56 6.91
N PRO A 50 -1.95 -19.56 7.46
CA PRO A 50 -1.92 -19.82 8.90
C PRO A 50 -1.51 -18.61 9.73
N GLU A 51 -0.54 -17.82 9.25
CA GLU A 51 -0.07 -16.59 9.90
C GLU A 51 -1.17 -15.53 9.95
N SER A 52 -1.99 -15.46 8.90
CA SER A 52 -3.09 -14.49 8.77
C SER A 52 -4.22 -14.67 9.77
N ILE A 53 -4.28 -15.82 10.48
CA ILE A 53 -5.29 -16.09 11.52
C ILE A 53 -5.19 -15.06 12.66
N ARG A 54 -3.97 -14.58 12.94
CA ARG A 54 -3.66 -13.70 14.06
C ARG A 54 -3.53 -12.23 13.63
N TRP A 55 -3.68 -11.94 12.34
CA TRP A 55 -3.54 -10.59 11.83
C TRP A 55 -4.67 -9.69 12.32
N PRO A 56 -4.41 -8.40 12.55
CA PRO A 56 -5.45 -7.45 12.90
C PRO A 56 -6.43 -7.26 11.74
N THR A 57 -7.66 -6.91 12.09
CA THR A 57 -8.75 -6.74 11.13
C THR A 57 -9.35 -5.35 11.22
N VAL A 58 -9.70 -4.79 10.06
CA VAL A 58 -10.54 -3.58 9.96
C VAL A 58 -11.79 -3.95 9.18
N GLY A 59 -12.92 -4.09 9.88
CA GLY A 59 -14.14 -4.68 9.30
C GLY A 59 -13.86 -6.09 8.77
N LYS A 60 -14.19 -6.35 7.49
CA LYS A 60 -13.98 -7.67 6.86
C LYS A 60 -12.54 -7.92 6.35
N TYR A 61 -11.64 -6.94 6.43
CA TYR A 61 -10.31 -7.03 5.83
C TYR A 61 -9.27 -7.41 6.88
N LYS A 62 -8.50 -8.46 6.62
CA LYS A 62 -7.28 -8.78 7.36
C LYS A 62 -6.15 -7.88 6.88
N VAL A 63 -5.37 -7.33 7.80
CA VAL A 63 -4.29 -6.37 7.51
C VAL A 63 -2.94 -7.08 7.54
N ASP A 64 -2.22 -7.02 6.42
CA ASP A 64 -0.83 -7.49 6.32
C ASP A 64 0.12 -6.38 6.76
N ILE A 65 0.33 -6.26 8.07
CA ILE A 65 1.21 -5.23 8.64
C ILE A 65 2.65 -5.40 8.11
N ALA A 66 3.14 -6.64 8.02
CA ALA A 66 4.52 -6.89 7.63
C ALA A 66 4.79 -6.43 6.19
N SER A 67 3.92 -6.78 5.25
CA SER A 67 4.03 -6.33 3.86
C SER A 67 3.89 -4.82 3.73
N PHE A 68 2.98 -4.21 4.50
CA PHE A 68 2.83 -2.76 4.53
C PHE A 68 4.09 -2.08 5.05
N GLU A 69 4.59 -2.45 6.22
CA GLU A 69 5.73 -1.80 6.86
C GLU A 69 7.00 -1.90 6.02
N ALA A 70 7.25 -3.09 5.45
CA ALA A 70 8.42 -3.34 4.62
C ALA A 70 8.49 -2.41 3.39
N LEU A 71 7.35 -1.99 2.85
CA LEU A 71 7.30 -1.11 1.68
C LEU A 71 7.05 0.37 2.03
N ALA A 72 6.18 0.64 2.99
CA ALA A 72 5.66 1.98 3.29
C ALA A 72 6.59 2.79 4.20
N LEU A 73 7.18 2.18 5.23
CA LEU A 73 8.01 2.90 6.19
C LEU A 73 9.28 3.50 5.59
N PRO A 74 10.00 2.82 4.65
CA PRO A 74 11.14 3.44 3.97
C PRO A 74 10.78 4.73 3.22
N GLU A 75 9.53 4.84 2.74
CA GLU A 75 9.06 6.03 2.02
C GLU A 75 8.72 7.22 2.94
N LEU A 76 8.72 7.03 4.26
CA LEU A 76 8.50 8.10 5.25
C LEU A 76 9.81 8.64 5.83
N GLN A 77 10.94 8.00 5.54
CA GLN A 77 12.25 8.44 6.01
C GLN A 77 12.72 9.59 5.13
N LEU A 78 12.60 10.82 5.64
CA LEU A 78 13.20 12.00 5.00
C LEU A 78 14.71 11.82 4.94
N GLN A 79 15.28 11.77 3.74
CA GLN A 79 16.72 11.90 3.57
C GLN A 79 17.08 13.39 3.71
N GLY A 80 17.80 13.72 4.79
CA GLY A 80 18.41 15.04 5.02
C GLY A 80 19.49 15.36 4.01
#